data_AF-A0AAU2LVE6-F1
#
_entry.id   AF-A0AAU2LVE6-F1
#
_cell.length_a   1.000
_cell.length_b   1.000
_cell.length_c   1.000
_cell.angle_alpha   90.00
_cell.angle_beta   90.00
_cell.angle_gamma   90.00
#
_symmetry.space_group_name_H-M   'P 1'
#
loop_
_entity.id
_entity.type
_entity.pdbx_description
1 polymer ?
#
loop_
_entity_poly.entity_id
_entity_poly.type
_entity_poly.pdbx_seq_one_letter_code
_entity_poly.pdbx_strand_id
1 'polypeptide(L)'
;MKPTSRAVLAVVSTGPAAGPPLPHHPAEYEIRDPGDIRELLAAWPHDAGPDGHVECMCQGHDGRVTLYEASGQSVRTVTLSRTEPLAHLLAPAAAEGIPARHRDRWAQAAPPRLRGYAGAMARGEEPSRPGVPPALVFSWLGARRAQEADAASVLAVEAPMRLLAGEPTDELAWAVRETDRGGLDGAVRFFASEAFTTRHPKRRRVPDTARDLLLRHARSHRPGDLPVLERRLLRAPDDRVRRS
;
A
#
# COMPACT_ATOMS: atom_id res chain seq x y z
N MET A 1 -35.74 -13.97 9.13
CA MET A 1 -34.54 -13.41 8.49
C MET A 1 -33.59 -14.57 8.18
N LYS A 2 -33.25 -14.83 6.90
CA LYS A 2 -32.29 -15.90 6.53
C LYS A 2 -30.86 -15.47 6.88
N PRO A 3 -29.96 -16.42 7.21
CA PRO A 3 -28.65 -16.10 7.75
C PRO A 3 -27.76 -15.39 6.74
N THR A 4 -27.13 -14.34 7.25
CA THR A 4 -26.15 -13.38 6.73
C THR A 4 -24.83 -14.00 6.24
N SER A 5 -24.81 -15.27 5.82
CA SER A 5 -23.57 -16.07 5.73
C SER A 5 -22.81 -16.01 4.39
N ARG A 6 -23.10 -15.06 3.48
CA ARG A 6 -22.53 -15.05 2.13
C ARG A 6 -21.57 -13.90 1.81
N ALA A 7 -21.44 -12.91 2.69
CA ALA A 7 -20.48 -11.83 2.46
C ALA A 7 -19.05 -12.38 2.52
N VAL A 8 -18.24 -12.04 1.51
CA VAL A 8 -16.82 -12.47 1.41
C VAL A 8 -15.86 -11.28 1.24
N LEU A 9 -16.41 -10.08 1.04
CA LEU A 9 -15.67 -8.85 0.83
C LEU A 9 -16.43 -7.69 1.48
N ALA A 10 -15.71 -6.79 2.12
CA ALA A 10 -16.20 -5.48 2.48
C ALA A 10 -15.33 -4.41 1.80
N VAL A 11 -15.97 -3.43 1.18
CA VAL A 11 -15.29 -2.22 0.68
C VAL A 11 -15.61 -1.10 1.66
N VAL A 12 -14.57 -0.46 2.18
CA VAL A 12 -14.66 0.65 3.13
C VAL A 12 -14.18 1.91 2.45
N SER A 13 -15.03 2.94 2.43
CA SER A 13 -14.67 4.29 1.97
C SER A 13 -14.67 5.22 3.18
N THR A 14 -13.56 5.92 3.43
CA THR A 14 -13.49 6.93 4.49
C THR A 14 -14.13 8.24 4.03
N GLY A 15 -14.93 8.84 4.89
CA GLY A 15 -15.58 10.11 4.64
C GLY A 15 -14.74 11.30 5.09
N PRO A 16 -15.09 12.52 4.65
CA PRO A 16 -14.37 13.75 4.97
C PRO A 16 -14.42 14.13 6.45
N ALA A 17 -15.32 13.52 7.24
CA ALA A 17 -15.53 13.83 8.64
C ALA A 17 -14.81 12.90 9.63
N ALA A 18 -14.06 11.89 9.18
CA ALA A 18 -13.54 10.76 9.97
C ALA A 18 -12.48 11.06 11.07
N GLY A 19 -12.46 12.27 11.63
CA GLY A 19 -11.42 12.74 12.55
C GLY A 19 -10.12 13.11 11.83
N PRO A 20 -9.05 13.51 12.56
CA PRO A 20 -7.77 13.76 11.94
C PRO A 20 -7.29 12.45 11.27
N PRO A 21 -6.99 12.47 9.96
CA PRO A 21 -6.65 11.27 9.23
C PRO A 21 -5.35 10.69 9.79
N LEU A 22 -5.37 9.40 10.13
CA LEU A 22 -4.13 8.68 10.42
C LEU A 22 -3.23 8.77 9.18
N PRO A 23 -1.95 9.17 9.31
CA PRO A 23 -1.07 9.32 8.16
C PRO A 23 -1.02 8.07 7.28
N HIS A 24 -1.12 8.30 5.98
CA HIS A 24 -1.07 7.27 4.93
C HIS A 24 -2.21 6.22 5.03
N HIS A 25 -3.31 6.51 5.72
CA HIS A 25 -4.50 5.67 5.63
C HIS A 25 -5.18 5.89 4.27
N PRO A 26 -5.50 4.82 3.50
CA PRO A 26 -6.16 4.96 2.21
C PRO A 26 -7.58 5.51 2.36
N ALA A 27 -8.02 6.28 1.37
CA ALA A 27 -9.41 6.76 1.31
C ALA A 27 -10.42 5.64 1.04
N GLU A 28 -9.98 4.56 0.38
CA GLU A 28 -10.78 3.36 0.14
C GLU A 28 -9.90 2.12 0.27
N TYR A 29 -10.42 1.08 0.92
CA TYR A 29 -9.72 -0.20 1.07
C TYR A 29 -10.70 -1.37 1.19
N GLU A 30 -10.17 -2.56 1.00
CA GLU A 30 -10.91 -3.82 1.03
C GLU A 30 -10.56 -4.67 2.25
N ILE A 31 -11.57 -5.36 2.78
CA ILE A 31 -11.44 -6.38 3.81
C ILE A 31 -11.87 -7.70 3.18
N ARG A 32 -10.94 -8.65 3.11
CA ARG A 32 -11.17 -9.99 2.54
C ARG A 32 -10.91 -11.12 3.53
N ASP A 33 -10.36 -10.81 4.69
CA ASP A 33 -10.09 -11.80 5.71
C ASP A 33 -11.41 -12.34 6.29
N PRO A 34 -11.66 -13.67 6.25
CA PRO A 34 -12.91 -14.23 6.76
C PRO A 34 -13.14 -14.01 8.25
N GLY A 35 -12.09 -13.80 9.05
CA GLY A 35 -12.17 -13.39 10.45
C GLY A 35 -12.70 -11.97 10.58
N ASP A 36 -12.06 -11.02 9.90
CA ASP A 36 -12.48 -9.62 9.90
C ASP A 36 -13.91 -9.44 9.37
N ILE A 37 -14.29 -10.18 8.31
CA ILE A 37 -15.66 -10.14 7.75
C ILE A 37 -16.71 -10.62 8.76
N ARG A 38 -16.41 -11.67 9.53
CA ARG A 38 -17.33 -12.13 10.58
C ARG A 38 -17.49 -11.10 11.70
N GLU A 39 -16.42 -10.40 12.06
CA GLU A 39 -16.46 -9.34 13.06
C GLU A 39 -17.29 -8.14 12.57
N LEU A 40 -17.12 -7.73 11.30
CA LEU A 40 -17.96 -6.69 10.67
C LEU A 40 -19.45 -7.08 10.68
N LEU A 41 -19.77 -8.32 10.32
CA LEU A 41 -21.14 -8.83 10.33
C LEU A 41 -21.73 -8.85 11.74
N ALA A 42 -20.92 -9.16 12.76
CA ALA A 42 -21.36 -9.16 14.16
C ALA A 42 -21.60 -7.74 14.71
N ALA A 43 -20.81 -6.76 14.27
CA ALA A 43 -20.97 -5.35 14.60
C ALA A 43 -22.00 -4.62 13.71
N TRP A 44 -22.61 -5.31 12.74
CA TRP A 44 -23.51 -4.69 11.77
C TRP A 44 -24.79 -4.19 12.46
N PRO A 45 -25.26 -2.96 12.17
CA PRO A 45 -26.49 -2.44 12.74
C PRO A 45 -27.69 -3.33 12.39
N HIS A 46 -28.48 -3.71 13.40
CA HIS A 46 -29.63 -4.60 13.23
C HIS A 46 -30.84 -3.90 12.58
N ASP A 47 -30.91 -2.56 12.67
CA ASP A 47 -32.00 -1.72 12.15
C ASP A 47 -31.68 -1.05 10.80
N ALA A 48 -30.57 -1.43 10.15
CA ALA A 48 -30.27 -0.99 8.78
C ALA A 48 -31.17 -1.77 7.80
N GLY A 49 -32.42 -1.32 7.65
CA GLY A 49 -33.34 -1.82 6.64
C GLY A 49 -32.78 -1.64 5.21
N PRO A 50 -33.30 -2.37 4.21
CA PRO A 50 -32.85 -2.27 2.82
C PRO A 50 -33.12 -0.89 2.19
N ASP A 51 -34.02 -0.10 2.79
CA ASP A 51 -34.39 1.25 2.34
C ASP A 51 -34.28 2.26 3.49
N GLY A 52 -33.34 3.20 3.36
CA GLY A 52 -33.41 4.52 3.97
C GLY A 52 -32.91 4.67 5.40
N HIS A 53 -31.60 4.89 5.57
CA HIS A 53 -31.16 5.77 6.65
C HIS A 53 -31.44 7.21 6.24
N VAL A 54 -32.00 8.01 7.14
CA VAL A 54 -32.09 9.46 6.98
C VAL A 54 -30.65 10.00 6.98
N GLU A 55 -30.15 10.37 5.81
CA GLU A 55 -28.89 11.11 5.68
C GLU A 55 -29.08 12.47 6.35
N CYS A 56 -28.64 12.59 7.60
CA CYS A 56 -28.56 13.89 8.23
C CYS A 56 -27.49 14.70 7.49
N MET A 57 -27.91 15.60 6.61
CA MET A 57 -27.01 16.54 5.90
C MET A 57 -26.18 17.43 6.85
N CYS A 58 -26.56 17.51 8.12
CA CYS A 58 -25.88 18.32 9.13
C CYS A 58 -24.68 17.60 9.77
N GLN A 59 -24.63 16.26 9.69
CA GLN A 59 -23.53 15.45 10.21
C GLN A 59 -22.84 14.78 9.03
N GLY A 60 -21.77 15.39 8.53
CA GLY A 60 -20.94 14.78 7.50
C GLY A 60 -20.60 13.34 7.90
N HIS A 61 -20.77 12.41 6.97
CA HIS A 61 -20.53 11.00 7.23
C HIS A 61 -19.03 10.71 7.37
N ASP A 62 -18.66 9.85 8.32
CA ASP A 62 -17.27 9.45 8.53
C ASP A 62 -16.82 8.37 7.55
N GLY A 63 -17.75 7.84 6.76
CA GLY A 63 -17.46 6.86 5.72
C GLY A 63 -18.66 5.99 5.35
N ARG A 64 -18.39 4.96 4.57
CA ARG A 64 -19.37 3.98 4.12
C ARG A 64 -18.72 2.61 4.03
N VAL A 65 -19.49 1.57 4.34
CA VAL A 65 -19.08 0.18 4.18
C VAL A 65 -20.10 -0.54 3.33
N THR A 66 -19.64 -1.23 2.31
CA THR A 66 -20.47 -2.08 1.45
C THR A 66 -19.98 -3.52 1.53
N LEU A 67 -20.88 -4.45 1.86
CA LEU A 67 -20.63 -5.88 1.85
C LEU A 67 -20.98 -6.48 0.49
N TYR A 68 -20.16 -7.40 0.02
CA TYR A 68 -20.32 -8.08 -1.26
C TYR A 68 -20.31 -9.60 -1.11
N GLU A 69 -21.15 -10.26 -1.90
CA GLU A 69 -21.14 -11.70 -2.12
C GLU A 69 -20.02 -12.12 -3.09
N ALA A 70 -19.72 -13.42 -3.14
CA ALA A 70 -18.68 -13.95 -4.03
C ALA A 70 -18.95 -13.70 -5.54
N SER A 71 -20.21 -13.45 -5.90
CA SER A 71 -20.62 -13.05 -7.26
C SER A 71 -20.27 -11.59 -7.59
N GLY A 72 -19.81 -10.80 -6.61
CA GLY A 72 -19.60 -9.35 -6.75
C GLY A 72 -20.88 -8.53 -6.56
N GLN A 73 -22.02 -9.17 -6.24
CA GLN A 73 -23.25 -8.46 -5.93
C GLN A 73 -23.17 -7.82 -4.54
N SER A 74 -23.57 -6.55 -4.43
CA SER A 74 -23.71 -5.88 -3.14
C SER A 74 -24.85 -6.49 -2.34
N VAL A 75 -24.57 -6.78 -1.07
CA VAL A 75 -25.52 -7.41 -0.14
C VAL A 75 -26.15 -6.37 0.76
N ARG A 76 -25.31 -5.49 1.31
CA ARG A 76 -25.69 -4.44 2.27
C ARG A 76 -24.72 -3.28 2.18
N THR A 77 -25.23 -2.10 2.45
CA THR A 77 -24.45 -0.87 2.55
C THR A 77 -24.87 -0.15 3.81
N VAL A 78 -23.90 0.40 4.54
CA VAL A 78 -24.17 1.24 5.69
C VAL A 78 -23.25 2.46 5.66
N THR A 79 -23.82 3.61 6.00
CA THR A 79 -23.09 4.84 6.20
C THR A 79 -22.63 4.90 7.66
N LEU A 80 -21.35 5.16 7.89
CA LEU A 80 -20.77 5.15 9.23
C LEU A 80 -21.13 6.43 9.98
N SER A 81 -21.66 6.26 11.19
CA SER A 81 -21.79 7.32 12.19
C SER A 81 -20.83 7.08 13.35
N ARG A 82 -20.23 8.14 13.92
CA ARG A 82 -19.20 8.05 14.99
C ARG A 82 -19.56 7.20 16.20
N THR A 83 -20.85 7.03 16.48
CA THR A 83 -21.35 6.41 17.71
C THR A 83 -21.62 4.91 17.57
N GLU A 84 -21.47 4.35 16.38
CA GLU A 84 -21.78 2.94 16.14
C GLU A 84 -20.60 2.00 16.43
N PRO A 85 -20.86 0.78 16.95
CA PRO A 85 -19.82 -0.24 17.14
C PRO A 85 -18.99 -0.51 15.87
N LEU A 86 -19.63 -0.46 14.71
CA LEU A 86 -18.99 -0.64 13.41
C LEU A 86 -17.97 0.48 13.10
N ALA A 87 -18.27 1.73 13.48
CA ALA A 87 -17.35 2.85 13.27
C ALA A 87 -16.10 2.72 14.16
N HIS A 88 -16.23 2.20 15.37
CA HIS A 88 -15.09 1.92 16.24
C HIS A 88 -14.18 0.81 15.67
N LEU A 89 -14.78 -0.27 15.17
CA LEU A 89 -14.04 -1.38 14.54
C LEU A 89 -13.25 -0.95 13.30
N LEU A 90 -13.74 0.06 12.59
CA LEU A 90 -13.14 0.61 11.37
C LEU A 90 -12.34 1.89 11.60
N ALA A 91 -12.27 2.37 12.84
CA ALA A 91 -11.51 3.57 13.18
C ALA A 91 -10.01 3.30 12.93
N PRO A 92 -9.34 4.07 12.05
CA PRO A 92 -7.95 3.78 11.68
C PRO A 92 -6.97 3.85 12.84
N ALA A 93 -7.24 4.72 13.81
CA ALA A 93 -6.39 4.94 14.98
C ALA A 93 -6.70 4.02 16.16
N ALA A 94 -7.78 3.23 16.13
CA ALA A 94 -8.10 2.27 17.16
C ALA A 94 -7.16 1.07 17.05
N ALA A 95 -6.40 0.76 18.11
CA ALA A 95 -5.36 -0.27 18.09
C ALA A 95 -5.92 -1.67 17.80
N GLU A 96 -7.11 -1.93 18.33
CA GLU A 96 -7.90 -3.14 18.11
C GLU A 96 -8.67 -3.14 16.78
N GLY A 97 -8.75 -2.00 16.09
CA GLY A 97 -9.49 -1.86 14.83
C GLY A 97 -8.89 -2.66 13.69
N ILE A 98 -9.72 -3.08 12.73
CA ILE A 98 -9.29 -3.84 11.55
C ILE A 98 -8.13 -3.15 10.81
N PRO A 99 -8.16 -1.82 10.56
CA PRO A 99 -7.06 -1.15 9.88
C PRO A 99 -5.72 -1.22 10.63
N ALA A 100 -5.74 -1.06 11.96
CA ALA A 100 -4.53 -1.14 12.77
C ALA A 100 -3.93 -2.55 12.70
N ARG A 101 -4.76 -3.60 12.81
CA ARG A 101 -4.32 -4.99 12.66
C ARG A 101 -3.73 -5.27 11.27
N HIS A 102 -4.29 -4.70 10.21
CA HIS A 102 -3.73 -4.81 8.85
C HIS A 102 -2.34 -4.19 8.76
N ARG A 103 -2.18 -2.98 9.33
CA ARG A 103 -0.91 -2.25 9.36
C ARG A 103 0.14 -2.97 10.23
N ASP A 104 -0.27 -3.56 11.35
CA ASP A 104 0.60 -4.36 12.20
C ASP A 104 1.07 -5.64 11.50
N ARG A 105 0.16 -6.38 10.84
CA ARG A 105 0.52 -7.55 10.03
C ARG A 105 1.53 -7.19 8.94
N TRP A 106 1.35 -6.06 8.26
CA TRP A 106 2.31 -5.55 7.28
C TRP A 106 3.66 -5.23 7.91
N ALA A 107 3.69 -4.52 9.03
CA ALA A 107 4.93 -4.16 9.72
C ALA A 107 5.70 -5.40 10.19
N GLN A 108 5.00 -6.42 10.68
CA GLN A 108 5.59 -7.70 11.09
C GLN A 108 6.17 -8.49 9.91
N ALA A 109 5.52 -8.41 8.74
CA ALA A 109 5.97 -9.06 7.51
C ALA A 109 7.18 -8.38 6.85
N ALA A 110 7.55 -7.17 7.29
CA ALA A 110 8.73 -6.48 6.77
C ALA A 110 10.02 -7.28 7.04
N PRO A 111 11.05 -7.12 6.17
CA PRO A 111 12.37 -7.70 6.43
C PRO A 111 12.87 -7.34 7.83
N PRO A 112 13.59 -8.23 8.55
CA PRO A 112 13.95 -8.01 9.95
C PRO A 112 14.59 -6.64 10.24
N ARG A 113 15.48 -6.18 9.35
CA ARG A 113 16.17 -4.88 9.49
C ARG A 113 15.26 -3.66 9.27
N LEU A 114 14.06 -3.86 8.71
CA LEU A 114 13.08 -2.82 8.38
C LEU A 114 11.85 -2.84 9.30
N ARG A 115 11.67 -3.86 10.16
CA ARG A 115 10.48 -3.98 11.03
C ARG A 115 10.28 -2.79 11.96
N GLY A 116 11.37 -2.24 12.53
CA GLY A 116 11.28 -1.05 13.39
C GLY A 116 10.75 0.17 12.62
N TYR A 117 11.31 0.40 11.42
CA TYR A 117 10.87 1.46 10.51
C TYR A 117 9.41 1.25 10.07
N ALA A 118 9.05 0.03 9.65
CA ALA A 118 7.70 -0.30 9.24
C ALA A 118 6.69 -0.14 10.39
N GLY A 119 7.04 -0.56 11.61
CA GLY A 119 6.18 -0.39 12.78
C GLY A 119 5.90 1.07 13.13
N ALA A 120 6.92 1.94 13.03
CA ALA A 120 6.75 3.37 13.22
C ALA A 120 5.84 3.99 12.14
N MET A 121 6.09 3.67 10.86
CA MET A 121 5.22 4.09 9.75
C MET A 121 3.78 3.59 9.92
N ALA A 122 3.58 2.35 10.41
CA ALA A 122 2.27 1.79 10.71
C ALA A 122 1.52 2.58 11.78
N ARG A 123 2.20 3.15 12.77
CA ARG A 123 1.59 4.04 13.79
C ARG A 123 1.42 5.49 13.31
N GLY A 124 1.83 5.82 12.09
CA GLY A 124 1.77 7.18 11.55
C GLY A 124 2.90 8.08 12.07
N GLU A 125 3.98 7.51 12.58
CA GLU A 125 5.18 8.25 12.98
C GLU A 125 6.06 8.57 11.76
N GLU A 126 6.98 9.52 11.92
CA GLU A 126 8.05 9.80 10.94
C GLU A 126 9.41 9.27 11.45
N PRO A 127 9.69 7.96 11.28
CA PRO A 127 10.94 7.38 11.74
C PRO A 127 12.15 7.87 10.95
N SER A 128 13.29 7.96 11.63
CA SER A 128 14.58 8.15 10.97
C SER A 128 14.87 7.00 10.00
N ARG A 129 15.54 7.32 8.89
CA ARG A 129 15.96 6.35 7.89
C ARG A 129 16.93 5.31 8.47
N PRO A 130 16.62 4.00 8.37
CA PRO A 130 17.56 2.95 8.75
C PRO A 130 18.67 2.80 7.70
N GLY A 131 19.89 2.43 8.15
CA GLY A 131 21.01 2.10 7.27
C GLY A 131 20.88 0.70 6.67
N VAL A 132 20.13 0.57 5.56
CA VAL A 132 19.92 -0.71 4.86
C VAL A 132 20.28 -0.61 3.38
N PRO A 133 20.74 -1.71 2.74
CA PRO A 133 21.06 -1.70 1.33
C PRO A 133 19.78 -1.51 0.47
N PRO A 134 19.82 -0.71 -0.61
CA PRO A 134 18.64 -0.48 -1.46
C PRO A 134 18.08 -1.76 -2.09
N ALA A 135 18.91 -2.79 -2.33
CA ALA A 135 18.46 -4.08 -2.86
C ALA A 135 17.43 -4.77 -1.95
N LEU A 136 17.60 -4.67 -0.63
CA LEU A 136 16.64 -5.19 0.35
C LEU A 136 15.31 -4.41 0.28
N VAL A 137 15.38 -3.10 0.07
CA VAL A 137 14.20 -2.24 -0.05
C VAL A 137 13.45 -2.49 -1.35
N PHE A 138 14.16 -2.70 -2.46
CA PHE A 138 13.55 -3.15 -3.72
C PHE A 138 12.83 -4.48 -3.57
N SER A 139 13.47 -5.45 -2.91
CA SER A 139 12.87 -6.76 -2.63
C SER A 139 11.58 -6.62 -1.81
N TRP A 140 11.59 -5.72 -0.81
CA TRP A 140 10.39 -5.44 -0.02
C TRP A 140 9.28 -4.75 -0.82
N LEU A 141 9.62 -3.77 -1.67
CA LEU A 141 8.66 -3.07 -2.53
C LEU A 141 8.01 -3.98 -3.59
N GLY A 142 8.77 -4.95 -4.12
CA GLY A 142 8.29 -5.94 -5.07
C GLY A 142 7.70 -7.21 -4.45
N ALA A 143 7.68 -7.31 -3.11
CA ALA A 143 7.15 -8.48 -2.43
C ALA A 143 5.62 -8.59 -2.65
N ARG A 144 5.18 -9.74 -3.16
CA ARG A 144 3.75 -10.01 -3.33
C ARG A 144 3.07 -10.10 -1.96
N ARG A 145 1.95 -9.39 -1.82
CA ARG A 145 1.14 -9.39 -0.59
C ARG A 145 0.02 -10.41 -0.68
N ALA A 146 -0.42 -10.89 0.49
CA ALA A 146 -1.62 -11.72 0.59
C ALA A 146 -2.89 -10.92 0.26
N GLN A 147 -2.93 -9.64 0.64
CA GLN A 147 -4.06 -8.72 0.44
C GLN A 147 -3.51 -7.39 -0.10
N GLU A 148 -3.74 -7.10 -1.38
CA GLU A 148 -3.13 -5.93 -2.05
C GLU A 148 -3.88 -4.63 -1.79
N ALA A 149 -5.19 -4.69 -1.55
CA ALA A 149 -6.09 -3.54 -1.39
C ALA A 149 -6.49 -3.27 0.07
N ASP A 150 -5.81 -3.86 1.05
CA ASP A 150 -6.11 -3.66 2.46
C ASP A 150 -5.71 -2.25 2.97
N ALA A 151 -6.00 -1.96 4.24
CA ALA A 151 -5.71 -0.65 4.84
C ALA A 151 -4.20 -0.31 4.92
N ALA A 152 -3.31 -1.28 4.70
CA ALA A 152 -1.86 -1.10 4.69
C ALA A 152 -1.28 -0.97 3.27
N SER A 153 -2.12 -1.03 2.22
CA SER A 153 -1.74 -0.95 0.81
C SER A 153 -0.91 0.27 0.44
N VAL A 154 -1.30 1.45 0.93
CA VAL A 154 -0.54 2.70 0.70
C VAL A 154 0.84 2.61 1.35
N LEU A 155 0.93 2.15 2.59
CA LEU A 155 2.22 2.00 3.30
C LEU A 155 3.17 1.02 2.61
N ALA A 156 2.63 -0.04 2.02
CA ALA A 156 3.43 -1.04 1.29
C ALA A 156 4.13 -0.45 0.05
N VAL A 157 3.69 0.71 -0.45
CA VAL A 157 4.34 1.43 -1.53
C VAL A 157 5.13 2.62 -0.98
N GLU A 158 4.50 3.45 -0.16
CA GLU A 158 5.07 4.71 0.32
C GLU A 158 6.33 4.49 1.17
N ALA A 159 6.30 3.54 2.11
CA ALA A 159 7.40 3.37 3.04
C ALA A 159 8.70 2.89 2.35
N PRO A 160 8.69 1.87 1.46
CA PRO A 160 9.87 1.55 0.66
C PRO A 160 10.29 2.69 -0.29
N MET A 161 9.34 3.40 -0.92
CA MET A 161 9.64 4.50 -1.83
C MET A 161 10.38 5.64 -1.12
N ARG A 162 9.97 6.02 0.09
CA ARG A 162 10.65 7.06 0.90
C ARG A 162 12.11 6.72 1.18
N LEU A 163 12.41 5.45 1.46
CA LEU A 163 13.80 4.99 1.60
C LEU A 163 14.53 5.16 0.26
N LEU A 164 14.03 4.62 -0.84
CA LEU A 164 14.73 4.68 -2.13
C LEU A 164 14.91 6.12 -2.67
N ALA A 165 13.97 7.02 -2.38
CA ALA A 165 13.95 8.40 -2.87
C ALA A 165 15.15 9.24 -2.43
N GLY A 166 15.80 8.90 -1.31
CA GLY A 166 17.01 9.58 -0.85
C GLY A 166 18.32 9.00 -1.37
N GLU A 167 18.30 7.84 -2.05
CA GLU A 167 19.53 7.14 -2.42
C GLU A 167 20.21 7.73 -3.67
N PRO A 168 21.55 7.75 -3.70
CA PRO A 168 22.34 8.01 -4.90
C PRO A 168 22.00 7.04 -6.04
N THR A 169 22.08 7.51 -7.28
CA THR A 169 21.65 6.73 -8.44
C THR A 169 22.61 5.59 -8.76
N ASP A 170 23.89 5.74 -8.45
CA ASP A 170 24.90 4.69 -8.48
C ASP A 170 24.60 3.56 -7.49
N GLU A 171 24.23 3.88 -6.25
CA GLU A 171 23.80 2.88 -5.25
C GLU A 171 22.53 2.14 -5.70
N LEU A 172 21.56 2.87 -6.25
CA LEU A 172 20.34 2.28 -6.81
C LEU A 172 20.65 1.37 -8.01
N ALA A 173 21.57 1.79 -8.89
CA ALA A 173 21.96 1.01 -10.06
C ALA A 173 22.74 -0.26 -9.68
N TRP A 174 23.58 -0.19 -8.64
CA TRP A 174 24.24 -1.36 -8.09
C TRP A 174 23.23 -2.33 -7.48
N ALA A 175 22.29 -1.82 -6.68
CA ALA A 175 21.23 -2.62 -6.09
C ALA A 175 20.34 -3.34 -7.13
N VAL A 176 20.10 -2.75 -8.30
CA VAL A 176 19.38 -3.42 -9.41
C VAL A 176 20.10 -4.68 -9.89
N ARG A 177 21.44 -4.71 -9.85
CA ARG A 177 22.23 -5.85 -10.31
C ARG A 177 22.23 -7.00 -9.29
N GLU A 178 22.15 -6.67 -8.01
CA GLU A 178 22.24 -7.61 -6.90
C GLU A 178 20.89 -8.19 -6.47
N THR A 179 19.79 -7.62 -6.96
CA THR A 179 18.46 -7.99 -6.50
C THR A 179 17.87 -9.15 -7.29
N ASP A 180 16.96 -9.88 -6.65
CA ASP A 180 16.28 -11.02 -7.27
C ASP A 180 15.14 -10.57 -8.21
N ARG A 181 14.36 -11.52 -8.73
CA ARG A 181 13.23 -11.20 -9.62
C ARG A 181 12.18 -10.32 -8.94
N GLY A 182 11.88 -10.56 -7.66
CA GLY A 182 10.91 -9.76 -6.90
C GLY A 182 11.45 -8.34 -6.68
N GLY A 183 12.71 -8.22 -6.34
CA GLY A 183 13.37 -6.93 -6.25
C GLY A 183 13.49 -6.20 -7.59
N LEU A 184 13.60 -6.89 -8.72
CA LEU A 184 13.53 -6.25 -10.04
C LEU A 184 12.14 -5.67 -10.32
N ASP A 185 11.05 -6.31 -9.88
CA ASP A 185 9.71 -5.73 -9.96
C ASP A 185 9.63 -4.43 -9.13
N GLY A 186 10.11 -4.49 -7.87
CA GLY A 186 10.21 -3.31 -7.01
C GLY A 186 11.08 -2.20 -7.59
N ALA A 187 12.21 -2.55 -8.21
CA ALA A 187 13.09 -1.60 -8.86
C ALA A 187 12.42 -0.93 -10.07
N VAL A 188 11.77 -1.70 -10.95
CA VAL A 188 11.01 -1.12 -12.08
C VAL A 188 9.97 -0.13 -11.57
N ARG A 189 9.21 -0.49 -10.53
CA ARG A 189 8.22 0.41 -9.90
C ARG A 189 8.87 1.70 -9.40
N PHE A 190 10.00 1.61 -8.71
CA PHE A 190 10.72 2.80 -8.23
C PHE A 190 11.22 3.68 -9.39
N PHE A 191 11.90 3.11 -10.38
CA PHE A 191 12.47 3.88 -11.49
C PHE A 191 11.40 4.47 -12.42
N ALA A 192 10.19 3.90 -12.45
CA ALA A 192 9.04 4.46 -13.15
C ALA A 192 8.26 5.50 -12.33
N SER A 193 8.53 5.61 -11.02
CA SER A 193 7.79 6.50 -10.12
C SER A 193 8.18 7.97 -10.26
N GLU A 194 7.34 8.86 -9.72
CA GLU A 194 7.64 10.28 -9.61
C GLU A 194 8.91 10.56 -8.77
N ALA A 195 9.17 9.76 -7.74
CA ALA A 195 10.33 9.92 -6.87
C ALA A 195 11.68 9.83 -7.61
N PHE A 196 11.73 9.05 -8.69
CA PHE A 196 12.91 9.00 -9.57
C PHE A 196 12.79 9.94 -10.77
N THR A 197 11.63 9.97 -11.43
CA THR A 197 11.45 10.68 -12.70
C THR A 197 11.52 12.20 -12.57
N THR A 198 11.19 12.76 -11.40
CA THR A 198 11.31 14.20 -11.10
C THR A 198 12.75 14.63 -10.75
N ARG A 199 13.69 13.69 -10.55
CA ARG A 199 15.08 14.02 -10.22
C ARG A 199 15.77 14.80 -11.34
N HIS A 200 16.75 15.61 -10.93
CA HIS A 200 17.62 16.35 -11.85
C HIS A 200 18.24 15.41 -12.92
N PRO A 201 18.32 15.79 -14.20
CA PRO A 201 18.80 14.92 -15.28
C PRO A 201 20.13 14.19 -15.00
N LYS A 202 21.11 14.87 -14.38
CA LYS A 202 22.39 14.25 -13.98
C LYS A 202 22.20 13.04 -13.05
N ARG A 203 21.22 13.10 -12.14
CA ARG A 203 20.86 12.02 -11.20
C ARG A 203 19.92 10.99 -11.82
N ARG A 204 19.47 11.16 -13.07
CA ARG A 204 18.69 10.14 -13.80
C ARG A 204 19.55 9.33 -14.78
N ARG A 205 20.85 9.58 -14.81
CA ARG A 205 21.80 8.79 -15.59
C ARG A 205 22.03 7.46 -14.88
N VAL A 206 21.66 6.38 -15.54
CA VAL A 206 21.79 5.01 -15.04
C VAL A 206 22.78 4.27 -15.94
N PRO A 207 23.75 3.53 -15.38
CA PRO A 207 24.65 2.67 -16.14
C PRO A 207 23.88 1.70 -17.04
N ASP A 208 24.39 1.47 -18.25
CA ASP A 208 23.70 0.69 -19.28
C ASP A 208 23.33 -0.72 -18.80
N THR A 209 24.21 -1.39 -18.04
CA THR A 209 23.91 -2.70 -17.45
C THR A 209 22.62 -2.71 -16.61
N ALA A 210 22.47 -1.75 -15.69
CA ALA A 210 21.30 -1.68 -14.81
C ALA A 210 20.05 -1.24 -15.60
N ARG A 211 20.22 -0.28 -16.52
CA ARG A 211 19.16 0.18 -17.41
C ARG A 211 18.59 -0.97 -18.24
N ASP A 212 19.45 -1.80 -18.83
CA ASP A 212 19.02 -2.91 -19.67
C ASP A 212 18.33 -4.02 -18.87
N LEU A 213 18.77 -4.29 -17.64
CA LEU A 213 18.05 -5.19 -16.73
C LEU A 213 16.62 -4.69 -16.46
N LEU A 214 16.47 -3.41 -16.13
CA LEU A 214 15.15 -2.80 -15.89
C LEU A 214 14.25 -2.86 -17.13
N LEU A 215 14.76 -2.49 -18.31
CA LEU A 215 13.99 -2.48 -19.55
C LEU A 215 13.58 -3.89 -19.99
N ARG A 216 14.49 -4.87 -19.89
CA ARG A 216 14.18 -6.28 -20.19
C ARG A 216 13.11 -6.83 -19.24
N HIS A 217 13.25 -6.54 -17.94
CA HIS A 217 12.28 -6.99 -16.96
C HIS A 217 10.91 -6.35 -17.17
N ALA A 218 10.86 -5.03 -17.39
CA ALA A 218 9.63 -4.28 -17.62
C ALA A 218 8.88 -4.78 -18.87
N ARG A 219 9.58 -5.07 -19.98
CA ARG A 219 8.95 -5.65 -21.18
C ARG A 219 8.18 -6.94 -20.90
N SER A 220 8.72 -7.78 -20.02
CA SER A 220 8.17 -9.11 -19.76
C SER A 220 7.10 -9.13 -18.65
N HIS A 221 7.21 -8.23 -17.67
CA HIS A 221 6.43 -8.33 -16.44
C HIS A 221 5.64 -7.05 -16.09
N ARG A 222 6.05 -5.89 -16.62
CA ARG A 222 5.43 -4.59 -16.33
C ARG A 222 5.36 -3.69 -17.58
N PRO A 223 4.67 -4.12 -18.65
CA PRO A 223 4.67 -3.40 -19.92
C PRO A 223 4.10 -1.98 -19.82
N GLY A 224 3.23 -1.71 -18.83
CA GLY A 224 2.69 -0.36 -18.58
C GLY A 224 3.75 0.65 -18.11
N ASP A 225 4.81 0.19 -17.43
CA ASP A 225 5.87 1.07 -16.91
C ASP A 225 6.99 1.31 -17.95
N LEU A 226 7.06 0.47 -18.98
CA LEU A 226 8.12 0.49 -19.99
C LEU A 226 8.25 1.86 -20.71
N PRO A 227 7.17 2.51 -21.20
CA PRO A 227 7.30 3.79 -21.89
C PRO A 227 7.85 4.92 -20.99
N VAL A 228 7.61 4.84 -19.68
CA VAL A 228 8.15 5.81 -18.71
C VAL A 228 9.65 5.59 -18.57
N LEU A 229 10.08 4.34 -18.37
CA LEU A 229 11.50 3.99 -18.25
C LEU A 229 12.29 4.36 -19.50
N GLU A 230 11.80 4.04 -20.70
CA GLU A 230 12.51 4.31 -21.96
C GLU A 230 12.72 5.81 -22.20
N ARG A 231 11.75 6.65 -21.80
CA ARG A 231 11.85 8.12 -21.93
C ARG A 231 12.74 8.78 -20.88
N ARG A 232 12.84 8.20 -19.68
CA ARG A 232 13.38 8.92 -18.50
C ARG A 232 14.70 8.38 -17.97
N LEU A 233 15.04 7.12 -18.23
CA LEU A 233 16.35 6.55 -17.89
C LEU A 233 17.41 7.03 -18.89
N LEU A 234 18.15 8.06 -18.49
CA LEU A 234 19.26 8.59 -19.29
C LEU A 234 20.45 7.64 -19.18
N ARG A 235 21.23 7.54 -20.26
CA ARG A 235 22.41 6.67 -20.27
C ARG A 235 23.60 7.33 -19.56
N ALA A 236 24.37 6.51 -18.86
CA ALA A 236 25.73 6.78 -18.43
C ALA A 236 26.64 5.65 -18.93
N PRO A 237 27.90 5.94 -19.28
CA PRO A 237 28.89 4.90 -19.56
C PRO A 237 28.98 3.93 -18.37
N ASP A 238 29.19 2.64 -18.66
CA ASP A 238 29.21 1.59 -17.63
C ASP A 238 30.13 1.91 -16.46
N ASP A 239 29.68 1.52 -15.26
CA ASP A 239 30.54 1.56 -14.08
C ASP A 239 31.70 0.60 -14.30
N ARG A 240 32.93 1.12 -14.27
CA ARG A 240 34.10 0.28 -14.06
C ARG A 240 33.85 -0.51 -12.77
N VAL A 241 33.82 -1.83 -12.89
CA VAL A 241 33.66 -2.79 -11.78
C VAL A 241 34.46 -2.32 -10.58
N ARG A 242 33.79 -1.90 -9.50
CA ARG A 242 34.44 -1.67 -8.21
C ARG A 242 34.78 -3.06 -7.69
N ARG A 243 35.99 -3.53 -7.97
CA ARG A 243 36.55 -4.68 -7.27
C ARG A 243 36.75 -4.24 -5.82
N SER A 244 36.07 -4.93 -4.92
CA SER A 244 36.31 -4.90 -3.47
C SER A 244 37.77 -5.21 -3.15
#